data_AF-A6UM38-F1
#
_entry.id   AF-A6UM38-F1
#
_cell.length_a   1.000
_cell.length_b   1.000
_cell.length_c   1.000
_cell.angle_alpha   90.00
_cell.angle_beta   90.00
_cell.angle_gamma   90.00
#
_symmetry.space_group_name_H-M   'P 1'
#
loop_
_entity.id
_entity.type
_entity.pdbx_description
1 polymer ?
#
loop_
_entity_poly.entity_id
_entity_poly.type
_entity_poly.pdbx_seq_one_letter_code
_entity_poly.pdbx_strand_id
1 'polypeptide(L)'
;MFCTPRLIVAAAGLAIVAAVVAWIYRQGGDDVRTSIERQNNEAGRTADDVRTRFDLALRGCGTSAPASADGFRRVVGTDLIGGRGGTPADQRKIDRTVVGICAAAVWTKGECAGRGEGR
;
A
#
# COMPACT_ATOMS: atom_id res chain seq x y z
N MET A 1 1.32 12.48 57.50
CA MET A 1 -0.13 12.18 57.62
C MET A 1 -0.66 11.70 56.27
N PHE A 2 -0.15 10.57 55.76
CA PHE A 2 -0.58 9.98 54.48
C PHE A 2 -0.21 8.50 54.51
N CYS A 3 -1.07 7.62 55.02
CA CYS A 3 -1.06 6.18 54.71
C CYS A 3 -2.10 5.47 55.56
N THR A 4 -3.36 5.60 55.17
CA THR A 4 -4.36 4.58 55.50
C THR A 4 -4.05 3.39 54.58
N PRO A 5 -3.87 2.15 55.07
CA PRO A 5 -3.50 0.99 54.25
C PRO A 5 -4.45 0.75 53.07
N ARG A 6 -5.71 1.21 53.21
CA ARG A 6 -6.73 1.20 52.16
C ARG A 6 -6.36 2.01 50.92
N LEU A 7 -5.68 3.15 51.08
CA LEU A 7 -5.26 4.00 49.95
C LEU A 7 -4.11 3.35 49.16
N ILE A 8 -3.21 2.66 49.86
CA ILE A 8 -2.10 1.93 49.23
C ILE A 8 -2.64 0.79 48.35
N VAL A 9 -3.59 0.01 48.88
CA VAL A 9 -4.21 -1.11 48.13
C VAL A 9 -4.98 -0.59 46.92
N ALA A 10 -5.74 0.51 47.07
CA ALA A 10 -6.47 1.10 45.96
C ALA A 10 -5.53 1.61 44.83
N ALA A 11 -4.45 2.29 45.20
CA ALA A 11 -3.46 2.78 44.25
C ALA A 11 -2.72 1.62 43.54
N ALA A 12 -2.35 0.58 44.29
CA ALA A 12 -1.72 -0.61 43.73
C ALA A 12 -2.68 -1.34 42.76
N GLY A 13 -3.96 -1.47 43.13
CA GLY A 13 -4.98 -2.06 42.26
C GLY A 13 -5.15 -1.28 40.95
N LEU A 14 -5.25 0.05 41.02
CA LEU A 14 -5.34 0.89 39.82
C LEU A 14 -4.08 0.81 38.95
N ALA A 15 -2.90 0.74 39.56
CA ALA A 15 -1.64 0.57 38.82
C ALA A 15 -1.60 -0.77 38.08
N ILE A 16 -2.05 -1.86 38.71
CA ILE A 16 -2.13 -3.18 38.07
C ILE A 16 -3.12 -3.16 36.89
N VAL A 17 -4.31 -2.59 37.08
CA VAL A 17 -5.32 -2.48 36.01
C VAL A 17 -4.78 -1.65 34.84
N ALA A 18 -4.16 -0.50 35.12
CA ALA A 18 -3.55 0.33 34.08
C ALA A 18 -2.43 -0.41 33.33
N ALA A 19 -1.59 -1.17 34.05
CA ALA A 19 -0.52 -1.97 33.44
C ALA A 19 -1.08 -3.08 32.52
N VAL A 20 -2.14 -3.78 32.94
CA VAL A 20 -2.80 -4.82 32.15
C VAL A 20 -3.44 -4.22 30.88
N VAL A 21 -4.17 -3.10 31.01
CA VAL A 21 -4.77 -2.42 29.86
C VAL A 21 -3.71 -1.96 28.86
N ALA A 22 -2.61 -1.37 29.35
CA ALA A 22 -1.48 -0.95 28.51
C ALA A 22 -0.76 -2.13 27.85
N TRP A 23 -0.74 -3.31 28.48
CA TRP A 23 -0.18 -4.53 27.89
C TRP A 23 -1.06 -5.08 26.77
N ILE A 24 -2.39 -5.15 26.98
CA ILE A 24 -3.35 -5.59 25.96
C ILE A 24 -3.32 -4.68 24.74
N TYR A 25 -3.30 -3.36 24.96
CA TYR A 25 -3.26 -2.39 23.86
C TYR A 25 -1.99 -2.51 23.01
N ARG A 26 -0.84 -2.77 23.65
CA ARG A 26 0.43 -2.99 22.95
C ARG A 26 0.45 -4.32 22.20
N GLN A 27 -0.01 -5.40 22.83
CA GLN A 27 -0.13 -6.71 22.16
C GLN A 27 -1.02 -6.66 20.92
N GLY A 28 -2.18 -6.01 21.00
CA GLY A 28 -3.09 -5.89 19.86
C GLY A 28 -2.54 -5.04 18.72
N GLY A 29 -1.76 -4.00 19.01
CA GLY A 29 -1.16 -3.14 17.99
C GLY A 29 -0.06 -3.82 17.17
N ASP A 30 0.80 -4.58 17.84
CA ASP A 30 1.96 -5.21 17.21
C ASP A 30 1.56 -6.43 16.35
N ASP A 31 0.56 -7.22 16.78
CA ASP A 31 0.04 -8.37 16.02
C ASP A 31 -0.72 -7.92 14.75
N VAL A 32 -1.53 -6.86 14.86
CA VAL A 32 -2.23 -6.27 13.70
C VAL A 32 -1.23 -5.70 12.69
N ARG A 33 -0.23 -4.95 13.14
CA ARG A 33 0.79 -4.37 12.25
C ARG A 33 1.57 -5.46 11.50
N THR A 34 2.01 -6.50 12.21
CA THR A 34 2.79 -7.60 11.62
C THR A 34 1.95 -8.47 10.68
N SER A 35 0.65 -8.67 10.97
CA SER A 35 -0.26 -9.39 10.06
C SER A 35 -0.52 -8.60 8.76
N ILE A 36 -0.67 -7.28 8.83
CA ILE A 36 -0.86 -6.42 7.66
C ILE A 36 0.40 -6.44 6.79
N GLU A 37 1.58 -6.29 7.39
CA GLU A 37 2.84 -6.36 6.65
C GLU A 37 3.01 -7.73 5.99
N ARG A 38 2.68 -8.82 6.70
CA ARG A 38 2.72 -10.17 6.14
C ARG A 38 1.77 -10.35 4.96
N GLN A 39 0.52 -9.92 5.10
CA GLN A 39 -0.45 -10.01 4.01
C GLN A 39 -0.07 -9.14 2.82
N ASN A 40 0.47 -7.93 3.04
CA ASN A 40 0.96 -7.07 1.96
C ASN A 40 2.15 -7.71 1.22
N ASN A 41 3.06 -8.35 1.97
CA ASN A 41 4.20 -9.06 1.40
C ASN A 41 3.80 -10.34 0.64
N GLU A 42 2.74 -11.02 1.07
CA GLU A 42 2.15 -12.15 0.34
C GLU A 42 1.49 -11.68 -0.96
N ALA A 43 0.65 -10.64 -0.89
CA ALA A 43 0.00 -10.04 -2.05
C ALA A 43 1.02 -9.49 -3.06
N GLY A 44 2.09 -8.86 -2.58
CA GLY A 44 3.21 -8.38 -3.41
C GLY A 44 3.91 -9.52 -4.14
N ARG A 45 4.23 -10.63 -3.45
CA ARG A 45 4.85 -11.81 -4.09
C ARG A 45 3.94 -12.45 -5.13
N THR A 46 2.63 -12.50 -4.90
CA THR A 46 1.66 -13.01 -5.90
C THR A 46 1.61 -12.11 -7.13
N ALA A 47 1.65 -10.79 -6.95
CA ALA A 47 1.71 -9.84 -8.06
C ALA A 47 3.01 -10.00 -8.88
N ASP A 48 4.16 -10.20 -8.22
CA ASP A 48 5.45 -10.44 -8.87
C ASP A 48 5.48 -11.78 -9.63
N ASP A 49 4.86 -12.84 -9.12
CA ASP A 49 4.72 -14.13 -9.83
C ASP A 49 3.85 -13.99 -11.09
N VAL A 50 2.70 -13.31 -11.01
CA VAL A 50 1.85 -13.05 -12.18
C VAL A 50 2.60 -12.21 -13.22
N ARG A 51 3.31 -11.17 -12.77
CA ARG A 51 4.13 -10.32 -13.64
C ARG A 51 5.26 -11.11 -14.29
N THR A 52 5.94 -11.98 -13.54
CA THR A 52 6.99 -12.86 -14.07
C THR A 52 6.44 -13.84 -15.09
N ARG A 53 5.27 -14.44 -14.85
CA ARG A 53 4.61 -15.32 -15.83
C ARG A 53 4.17 -14.58 -17.08
N PHE A 54 3.64 -13.38 -16.91
CA PHE A 54 3.24 -12.51 -18.02
C PHE A 54 4.47 -12.05 -18.82
N ASP A 55 5.56 -11.68 -18.16
CA ASP A 55 6.85 -11.36 -18.78
C ASP A 55 7.49 -12.58 -19.45
N LEU A 56 7.33 -13.78 -18.90
CA LEU A 56 7.80 -15.02 -19.55
C LEU A 56 7.00 -15.30 -20.82
N ALA A 57 5.67 -15.14 -20.76
CA ALA A 57 4.78 -15.25 -21.91
C ALA A 57 5.08 -14.17 -22.98
N LEU A 58 5.33 -12.94 -22.55
CA LEU A 58 5.74 -11.81 -23.40
C LEU A 58 7.17 -11.93 -23.91
N ARG A 59 8.10 -12.57 -23.20
CA ARG A 59 9.44 -12.89 -23.73
C ARG A 59 9.37 -13.89 -24.88
N GLY A 60 8.30 -14.71 -24.93
CA GLY A 60 7.91 -15.46 -26.12
C GLY A 60 7.28 -14.60 -27.24
N CYS A 61 6.89 -13.37 -26.95
CA CYS A 61 6.21 -12.41 -27.83
C CYS A 61 6.87 -11.00 -27.83
N GLY A 62 8.19 -10.91 -27.72
CA GLY A 62 8.96 -9.66 -27.90
C GLY A 62 8.65 -8.50 -26.94
N THR A 63 9.54 -7.50 -26.92
CA THR A 63 9.38 -6.20 -26.23
C THR A 63 8.35 -5.30 -26.92
N SER A 64 7.28 -5.90 -27.42
CA SER A 64 6.30 -5.30 -28.31
C SER A 64 5.27 -4.51 -27.51
N ALA A 65 4.78 -3.41 -28.08
CA ALA A 65 3.57 -2.76 -27.58
C ALA A 65 2.44 -3.79 -27.43
N PRO A 66 1.49 -3.57 -26.48
CA PRO A 66 0.34 -4.45 -26.35
C PRO A 66 -0.38 -4.61 -27.69
N ALA A 67 -0.82 -5.84 -27.99
CA ALA A 67 -1.50 -6.16 -29.24
C ALA A 67 -2.76 -5.30 -29.50
N SER A 68 -3.36 -4.74 -28.45
CA SER A 68 -4.34 -3.65 -28.56
C SER A 68 -4.25 -2.70 -27.36
N ALA A 69 -4.16 -1.39 -27.64
CA ALA A 69 -4.21 -0.36 -26.60
C ALA A 69 -5.58 -0.33 -25.90
N ASP A 70 -6.68 -0.45 -26.66
CA ASP A 70 -8.05 -0.45 -26.12
C ASP A 70 -8.33 -1.67 -25.23
N GLY A 71 -7.84 -2.85 -25.62
CA GLY A 71 -7.98 -4.06 -24.82
C GLY A 71 -7.22 -3.94 -23.49
N PHE A 72 -6.00 -3.40 -23.54
CA PHE A 72 -5.19 -3.18 -22.35
C PHE A 72 -5.75 -2.07 -21.46
N ARG A 73 -6.34 -1.02 -22.04
CA ARG A 73 -7.01 0.07 -21.31
C ARG A 73 -8.17 -0.44 -20.44
N ARG A 74 -8.91 -1.47 -20.89
CA ARG A 74 -9.96 -2.10 -20.06
C ARG A 74 -9.43 -2.81 -18.82
N VAL A 75 -8.19 -3.31 -18.86
CA VAL A 75 -7.56 -4.03 -17.74
C VAL A 75 -6.92 -3.06 -16.75
N VAL A 76 -6.18 -2.07 -17.27
CA VAL A 76 -5.46 -1.09 -16.44
C VAL A 76 -6.37 0.02 -15.92
N GLY A 77 -7.43 0.35 -16.66
CA GLY A 77 -8.37 1.40 -16.28
C GLY A 77 -7.76 2.80 -16.28
N THR A 78 -8.37 3.69 -15.49
CA THR A 78 -8.05 5.12 -15.42
C THR A 78 -7.83 5.63 -13.99
N ASP A 79 -7.80 4.74 -12.99
CA ASP A 79 -7.76 5.10 -11.57
C ASP A 79 -6.48 5.85 -11.15
N LEU A 80 -5.41 5.67 -11.93
CA LEU A 80 -4.12 6.33 -11.70
C LEU A 80 -4.02 7.72 -12.35
N ILE A 81 -5.02 8.15 -13.14
CA ILE A 81 -5.03 9.48 -13.75
C ILE A 81 -5.17 10.54 -12.65
N GLY A 82 -4.15 11.38 -12.48
CA GLY A 82 -4.12 12.39 -11.41
C GLY A 82 -3.96 11.83 -9.99
N GLY A 83 -3.66 10.53 -9.86
CA GLY A 83 -3.46 9.87 -8.57
C GLY A 83 -2.25 10.42 -7.83
N ARG A 84 -2.38 10.61 -6.52
CA ARG A 84 -1.32 11.12 -5.64
C ARG A 84 -1.02 10.08 -4.56
N GLY A 85 0.16 9.46 -4.62
CA GLY A 85 0.69 8.59 -3.56
C GLY A 85 0.86 9.31 -2.22
N GLY A 86 0.71 8.55 -1.13
CA GLY A 86 0.79 9.07 0.25
C GLY A 86 2.20 9.50 0.67
N THR A 87 3.25 8.94 0.05
CA THR A 87 4.64 9.32 0.29
C THR A 87 5.38 9.63 -1.02
N PRO A 88 6.54 10.32 -0.98
CA PRO A 88 7.36 10.53 -2.17
C PRO A 88 7.83 9.23 -2.84
N ALA A 89 7.99 8.15 -2.07
CA ALA A 89 8.33 6.85 -2.62
C ALA A 89 7.17 6.24 -3.43
N ASP A 90 5.94 6.41 -2.93
CA ASP A 90 4.73 5.94 -3.60
C ASP A 90 4.46 6.75 -4.88
N GLN A 91 4.70 8.07 -4.85
CA GLN A 91 4.62 8.91 -6.04
C GLN A 91 5.53 8.41 -7.15
N ARG A 92 6.79 8.10 -6.84
CA ARG A 92 7.72 7.58 -7.84
C ARG A 92 7.27 6.26 -8.45
N LYS A 93 6.57 5.40 -7.69
CA LYS A 93 6.00 4.15 -8.21
C LYS A 93 4.80 4.42 -9.13
N ILE A 94 3.94 5.37 -8.76
CA ILE A 94 2.81 5.81 -9.58
C ILE A 94 3.33 6.44 -10.88
N ASP A 95 4.25 7.39 -10.80
CA ASP A 95 4.86 8.08 -11.95
C ASP A 95 5.47 7.09 -12.94
N ARG A 96 6.24 6.12 -12.44
CA ARG A 96 6.85 5.07 -13.28
C ARG A 96 5.80 4.24 -14.03
N THR A 97 4.69 3.93 -13.37
CA THR A 97 3.59 3.16 -13.96
C THR A 97 2.87 3.98 -15.03
N VAL A 98 2.57 5.24 -14.74
CA VAL A 98 1.95 6.19 -15.70
C VAL A 98 2.81 6.35 -16.95
N VAL A 99 4.13 6.51 -16.81
CA VAL A 99 5.05 6.62 -17.95
C VAL A 99 4.95 5.40 -18.87
N GLY A 100 4.88 4.18 -18.31
CA GLY A 100 4.74 2.96 -19.10
C GLY A 100 3.42 2.88 -19.88
N ILE A 101 2.30 3.25 -19.23
CA ILE A 101 0.97 3.25 -19.84
C ILE A 101 0.88 4.28 -20.98
N CYS A 102 1.45 5.47 -20.76
CA CYS A 102 1.49 6.54 -21.76
C CYS A 102 2.42 6.21 -22.94
N ALA A 103 3.58 5.59 -22.68
CA ALA A 103 4.48 5.13 -23.72
C ALA A 103 3.84 4.05 -24.62
N ALA A 104 2.97 3.22 -24.05
CA ALA A 104 2.21 2.20 -24.78
C ALA A 104 0.97 2.75 -25.51
N ALA A 105 0.75 4.07 -25.52
CA ALA A 105 -0.40 4.75 -26.14
C ALA A 105 -1.78 4.24 -25.65
N VAL A 106 -1.83 3.76 -24.40
CA VAL A 106 -3.04 3.22 -23.75
C VAL A 106 -3.93 4.34 -23.21
N TRP A 107 -3.29 5.43 -22.77
CA TRP A 107 -3.95 6.66 -22.38
C TRP A 107 -3.76 7.75 -23.43
N THR A 108 -4.72 8.67 -23.51
CA THR A 108 -4.65 9.83 -24.40
C THR A 108 -3.62 10.84 -23.90
N LYS A 109 -3.15 11.73 -24.77
CA LYS A 109 -2.19 12.78 -24.40
C LYS A 109 -2.69 13.67 -23.24
N GLY A 110 -3.99 13.97 -23.20
CA GLY A 110 -4.58 14.77 -22.12
C GLY A 110 -4.59 14.06 -20.77
N GLU A 111 -4.77 12.75 -20.77
CA GLU A 111 -4.74 11.92 -19.57
C GLU A 111 -3.31 11.73 -19.06
N CYS A 112 -2.35 11.58 -19.98
CA CYS A 112 -0.93 11.53 -19.68
C CYS A 112 -0.36 12.87 -19.21
N ALA A 113 -1.01 13.98 -19.56
CA ALA A 113 -0.67 15.31 -19.09
C ALA A 113 -1.20 15.60 -17.67
N GLY A 114 -1.85 14.62 -17.01
CA GLY A 114 -2.34 14.67 -15.63
C GLY A 114 -1.23 14.78 -14.58
N ARG A 115 -0.36 15.78 -14.71
CA ARG A 115 0.40 16.36 -13.62
C ARG A 115 -0.53 17.32 -12.89
N GLY A 116 -0.59 17.19 -11.57
CA GLY A 116 -1.23 18.17 -10.71
C GLY A 116 -0.64 19.55 -10.96
N GLU A 117 -1.40 20.42 -11.61
CA GLU A 117 -1.18 21.86 -11.59
C GLU A 117 -1.41 22.33 -10.15
N GLY A 118 -0.43 23.06 -9.61
CA GLY A 118 -0.28 23.33 -8.19
C GLY A 118 -1.51 23.94 -7.51
N ARG A 119 -1.88 23.31 -6.38
CA ARG A 119 -2.10 23.94 -5.08
C ARG A 119 -1.59 23.00 -3.99
#